data_AF-A0A8X6MV73-F1
#
_entry.id   AF-A0A8X6MV73-F1
#
_cell.length_a   1.000
_cell.length_b   1.000
_cell.length_c   1.000
_cell.angle_alpha   90.00
_cell.angle_beta   90.00
_cell.angle_gamma   90.00
#
_symmetry.space_group_name_H-M   'P 1'
#
loop_
_entity.id
_entity.type
_entity.pdbx_description
1 polymer ?
#
loop_
_entity_poly.entity_id
_entity_poly.type
_entity_poly.pdbx_seq_one_letter_code
_entity_poly.pdbx_strand_id
1 'polypeptide(L)'
;IILETFLRCFPGVRSIYILLREKRGVQPECRKEQIFKKRIFDKLKEKQPEVLGKVHVIPGDVVLPRMGMSQTDYLKLIEEVTVVFHVAANISFVKPL
;
A
#
# COMPACT_ATOMS: atom_id res chain seq x y z
N ILE A 1 -3.68 -6.26 7.80
CA ILE A 1 -4.95 -5.98 8.51
C ILE A 1 -5.56 -4.72 7.92
N ILE A 2 -4.97 -3.52 8.10
CA ILE A 2 -5.53 -2.25 7.61
C ILE A 2 -5.99 -2.27 6.14
N LEU A 3 -5.11 -2.66 5.20
CA LEU A 3 -5.47 -2.71 3.78
C LEU A 3 -6.67 -3.63 3.49
N GLU A 4 -6.70 -4.83 4.09
CA GLU A 4 -7.84 -5.76 3.94
C GLU A 4 -9.11 -5.16 4.54
N THR A 5 -9.00 -4.53 5.70
CA THR A 5 -10.13 -3.91 6.39
C THR A 5 -10.72 -2.77 5.57
N PHE A 6 -9.89 -1.96 4.91
CA PHE A 6 -10.38 -0.92 4.01
C PHE A 6 -11.12 -1.49 2.81
N LEU A 7 -10.55 -2.49 2.16
CA LEU A 7 -11.18 -3.13 1.01
C LEU A 7 -12.50 -3.82 1.37
N ARG A 8 -12.60 -4.43 2.55
CA ARG A 8 -13.81 -5.14 2.99
C ARG A 8 -14.89 -4.21 3.55
N CYS A 9 -14.53 -3.23 4.36
CA CYS A 9 -15.50 -2.41 5.10
C CYS A 9 -15.89 -1.11 4.38
N PHE A 10 -15.11 -0.67 3.39
CA PHE A 10 -15.33 0.61 2.71
C PHE A 10 -15.48 0.43 1.20
N PRO A 11 -16.57 -0.23 0.73
CA PRO A 11 -16.75 -0.55 -0.69
C PRO A 11 -16.86 0.70 -1.58
N GLY A 12 -17.25 1.85 -1.02
CA GLY A 12 -17.33 3.14 -1.74
C GLY A 12 -15.99 3.80 -2.04
N VAL A 13 -14.87 3.31 -1.49
CA VAL A 13 -13.55 3.85 -1.82
C VAL A 13 -13.23 3.56 -3.30
N ARG A 14 -12.86 4.61 -4.03
CA ARG A 14 -12.48 4.54 -5.45
C ARG A 14 -11.10 3.89 -5.62
N SER A 15 -10.11 4.42 -4.90
CA SER A 15 -8.70 4.06 -5.05
C SER A 15 -8.01 4.06 -3.69
N ILE A 16 -7.10 3.10 -3.48
CA ILE A 16 -6.21 3.01 -2.32
C ILE A 16 -4.78 3.02 -2.85
N TYR A 17 -4.03 4.06 -2.49
CA TYR A 17 -2.62 4.18 -2.82
C TYR A 17 -1.77 3.61 -1.68
N ILE A 18 -0.87 2.69 -1.98
CA ILE A 18 0.08 2.12 -1.01
C ILE A 18 1.52 2.47 -1.40
N LEU A 19 2.22 3.16 -0.51
CA LEU A 19 3.64 3.42 -0.65
C LEU A 19 4.42 2.14 -0.33
N LEU A 20 5.16 1.60 -1.31
CA LEU A 20 5.97 0.41 -1.14
C LEU A 20 7.40 0.65 -1.60
N ARG A 21 8.35 0.44 -0.70
CA ARG A 21 9.78 0.40 -1.05
C ARG A 21 10.15 -0.87 -1.80
N GLU A 22 11.16 -0.80 -2.64
CA GLU A 22 11.88 -2.01 -3.04
C GLU A 22 12.48 -2.68 -1.80
N LYS A 23 12.48 -4.01 -1.77
CA LYS A 23 13.08 -4.74 -0.65
C LYS A 23 13.74 -6.02 -1.14
N ARG A 24 15.05 -6.15 -0.90
CA ARG A 24 15.86 -7.32 -1.29
C ARG A 24 15.75 -7.62 -2.79
N GLY A 25 15.82 -6.59 -3.64
CA GLY A 25 15.70 -6.73 -5.10
C GLY A 25 14.28 -6.98 -5.62
N VAL A 26 13.26 -7.03 -4.74
CA VAL A 26 11.87 -7.26 -5.16
C VAL A 26 11.18 -5.93 -5.42
N GLN A 27 10.77 -5.73 -6.67
CA GLN A 27 10.07 -4.54 -7.15
C GLN A 27 8.72 -4.33 -6.42
N PRO A 28 8.30 -3.07 -6.19
CA PRO A 28 7.07 -2.72 -5.47
C PRO A 28 5.81 -3.44 -5.97
N GLU A 29 5.65 -3.60 -7.28
CA GLU A 29 4.50 -4.26 -7.91
C GLU A 29 4.47 -5.75 -7.55
N CYS A 30 5.60 -6.45 -7.65
CA CYS A 30 5.71 -7.84 -7.20
C CYS A 30 5.44 -7.96 -5.70
N ARG A 31 5.83 -6.96 -4.90
CA ARG A 31 5.52 -6.93 -3.46
C ARG A 31 4.01 -6.80 -3.21
N LYS A 32 3.27 -6.04 -4.01
CA LYS A 32 1.79 -5.98 -3.93
C LYS A 32 1.19 -7.37 -4.14
N GLU A 33 1.63 -8.11 -5.15
CA GLU A 33 1.15 -9.48 -5.38
C GLU A 33 1.44 -10.39 -4.18
N GLN A 34 2.65 -10.33 -3.63
CA GLN A 34 3.03 -11.09 -2.44
C GLN A 34 2.16 -10.74 -1.23
N ILE A 35 1.74 -9.48 -1.08
CA ILE A 35 0.80 -9.06 -0.03
C ILE A 35 -0.54 -9.74 -0.21
N PHE A 36 -1.08 -9.80 -1.43
CA PHE A 36 -2.38 -10.42 -1.72
C PHE A 36 -2.36 -11.96 -1.70
N LYS A 37 -1.19 -12.58 -1.76
CA LYS A 37 -1.02 -14.02 -1.52
C LYS A 37 -1.20 -14.42 -0.05
N LYS A 38 -1.23 -13.46 0.89
CA LYS A 38 -1.43 -13.76 2.31
C LYS A 38 -2.87 -14.20 2.59
N ARG A 39 -3.03 -15.17 3.50
CA ARG A 39 -4.34 -15.79 3.84
C ARG A 39 -5.41 -14.81 4.31
N ILE A 40 -5.01 -13.67 4.87
CA ILE A 40 -5.95 -12.63 5.31
C ILE A 40 -6.82 -12.10 4.16
N PHE A 41 -6.34 -12.18 2.91
CA PHE A 41 -7.09 -11.75 1.73
C PHE A 41 -7.92 -12.88 1.10
N ASP A 42 -7.87 -14.12 1.59
CA ASP A 42 -8.54 -15.26 0.94
C ASP A 42 -10.06 -15.06 0.87
N LYS A 43 -10.69 -14.73 2.00
CA LYS A 43 -12.13 -14.43 2.04
C LYS A 43 -12.52 -13.24 1.15
N LEU A 44 -11.64 -12.25 1.02
CA LEU A 44 -11.89 -11.09 0.18
C LEU A 44 -11.81 -11.48 -1.31
N LYS A 45 -10.82 -12.29 -1.70
CA LYS A 45 -10.67 -12.84 -3.05
C LYS A 45 -11.83 -13.75 -3.45
N GLU A 46 -12.37 -14.52 -2.50
CA GLU A 46 -13.53 -15.39 -2.73
C GLU A 46 -14.83 -14.59 -2.92
N LYS A 47 -15.03 -13.53 -2.12
CA LYS A 47 -16.30 -12.78 -2.12
C LYS A 47 -16.34 -11.63 -3.12
N GLN A 48 -15.24 -10.90 -3.26
CA GLN A 48 -15.15 -9.63 -3.98
C GLN A 48 -13.75 -9.43 -4.58
N PRO A 49 -13.30 -10.28 -5.52
CA PRO A 49 -11.94 -10.19 -6.08
C PRO A 49 -11.65 -8.85 -6.78
N GLU A 50 -12.68 -8.20 -7.33
CA GLU A 50 -12.59 -6.95 -8.08
C GLU A 50 -12.05 -5.78 -7.25
N VAL A 51 -12.27 -5.79 -5.93
CA VAL A 51 -11.82 -4.69 -5.05
C VAL A 51 -10.29 -4.61 -4.98
N LEU A 52 -9.57 -5.69 -5.30
CA LEU A 52 -8.11 -5.69 -5.37
C LEU A 52 -7.58 -4.75 -6.47
N GLY A 53 -8.38 -4.53 -7.52
CA GLY A 53 -8.08 -3.59 -8.60
C GLY A 53 -8.00 -2.14 -8.15
N LYS A 54 -8.60 -1.80 -6.99
CA LYS A 54 -8.59 -0.47 -6.40
C LYS A 54 -7.25 -0.11 -5.76
N VAL A 55 -6.34 -1.06 -5.60
CA VAL A 55 -5.07 -0.84 -4.92
C VAL A 55 -3.97 -0.49 -5.92
N HIS A 56 -3.39 0.69 -5.77
CA HIS A 56 -2.32 1.20 -6.62
C HIS A 56 -1.03 1.31 -5.82
N VAL A 57 0.08 0.86 -6.40
CA VAL A 57 1.40 0.95 -5.77
C VAL A 57 2.04 2.27 -6.14
N ILE A 58 2.59 2.95 -5.14
CA ILE A 58 3.51 4.06 -5.32
C ILE A 58 4.89 3.59 -4.85
N PRO A 59 5.86 3.44 -5.76
CA PRO A 59 7.24 3.18 -5.37
C PRO A 59 7.77 4.31 -4.48
N GLY A 60 8.38 3.96 -3.36
CA GLY A 60 9.03 4.95 -2.51
C GLY A 60 9.40 4.47 -1.11
N ASP A 61 10.20 5.29 -0.42
CA ASP A 61 10.61 5.08 0.96
C ASP A 61 10.38 6.35 1.77
N VAL A 62 9.67 6.22 2.89
CA VAL A 62 9.27 7.34 3.76
C VAL A 62 10.44 8.13 4.33
N VAL A 63 11.65 7.57 4.35
CA VAL A 63 12.85 8.26 4.85
C VAL A 63 13.47 9.21 3.82
N LEU A 64 13.04 9.14 2.55
CA LEU A 64 13.59 9.96 1.48
C LEU A 64 12.81 11.28 1.32
N PRO A 65 13.46 12.34 0.79
CA PRO A 65 12.75 13.54 0.36
C PRO A 65 11.63 13.19 -0.61
N ARG A 66 10.45 13.79 -0.41
CA ARG A 66 9.21 13.44 -1.13
C ARG A 66 8.92 11.93 -1.17
N MET A 67 9.36 11.21 -0.15
CA MET A 67 9.26 9.76 -0.01
C MET A 67 9.85 8.96 -1.19
N GLY A 68 10.77 9.57 -1.96
CA GLY A 68 11.33 8.96 -3.16
C GLY A 68 10.34 8.78 -4.32
N MET A 69 9.19 9.45 -4.26
CA MET A 69 8.17 9.37 -5.31
C MET A 69 8.60 10.08 -6.58
N SER A 70 8.15 9.58 -7.73
CA SER A 70 8.26 10.30 -8.99
C SER A 70 7.43 11.59 -8.95
N GLN A 71 7.78 12.58 -9.78
CA GLN A 71 7.00 13.81 -9.89
C GLN A 71 5.55 13.52 -10.33
N THR A 72 5.37 12.54 -11.23
CA THR A 72 4.06 12.12 -11.73
C THR A 72 3.21 11.51 -10.61
N ASP A 73 3.77 10.58 -9.84
CA ASP A 73 3.06 9.96 -8.72
C ASP A 73 2.71 11.00 -7.65
N TYR A 74 3.65 11.89 -7.35
CA TYR A 74 3.46 12.95 -6.36
C TYR A 74 2.27 13.86 -6.74
N LEU A 75 2.20 14.32 -7.98
CA LEU A 75 1.09 15.14 -8.47
C LEU A 75 -0.24 14.38 -8.46
N LYS A 76 -0.23 13.11 -8.87
CA LYS A 76 -1.41 12.25 -8.82
C LYS A 76 -1.96 12.10 -7.40
N LEU A 77 -1.08 11.90 -6.41
CA LEU A 77 -1.52 11.80 -5.02
C LEU A 77 -2.08 13.12 -4.50
N ILE A 78 -1.51 14.27 -4.89
CA ILE A 78 -2.06 15.59 -4.54
C ILE A 78 -3.48 15.75 -5.06
N GLU A 79 -3.76 15.29 -6.27
CA GLU A 79 -5.08 15.43 -6.91
C GLU A 79 -6.12 14.46 -6.34
N GLU A 80 -5.72 13.22 -6.05
CA GLU A 80 -6.67 12.14 -5.76
C GLU A 80 -6.82 11.76 -4.29
N VAL A 81 -5.82 12.01 -3.44
CA VAL A 81 -5.82 11.54 -2.05
C VAL A 81 -6.53 12.52 -1.14
N THR A 82 -7.59 12.04 -0.48
CA THR A 82 -8.36 12.81 0.50
C THR A 82 -8.01 12.50 1.95
N VAL A 83 -7.46 11.31 2.22
CA VAL A 83 -7.10 10.85 3.57
C VAL A 83 -5.77 10.11 3.52
N VAL A 84 -4.86 10.45 4.43
CA VAL A 84 -3.55 9.80 4.56
C VAL A 84 -3.48 9.03 5.87
N PHE A 85 -3.17 7.74 5.77
CA PHE A 85 -2.86 6.89 6.93
C PHE A 85 -1.35 6.65 6.99
N HIS A 86 -0.65 7.29 7.92
CA HIS A 86 0.78 7.09 8.10
C HIS A 86 1.05 5.95 9.09
N VAL A 87 1.30 4.75 8.56
CA VAL A 87 1.52 3.51 9.35
C VAL A 87 2.89 2.88 9.08
N ALA A 88 3.70 3.51 8.21
CA ALA A 88 5.03 3.02 7.89
C ALA A 88 5.97 3.27 9.08
N ALA A 89 6.55 2.21 9.61
CA ALA A 89 7.53 2.27 10.69
C ALA A 89 8.59 1.18 10.51
N ASN A 90 9.79 1.45 11.02
CA ASN A 90 10.79 0.41 11.21
C ASN A 90 10.62 -0.19 12.61
N ILE A 91 9.99 -1.35 12.70
CA ILE A 91 9.82 -2.06 13.97
C ILE A 91 10.99 -3.03 14.13
N SER A 92 11.88 -2.75 15.09
CA SER A 92 12.97 -3.63 15.48
C SER A 92 12.95 -3.81 17.00
N PHE A 93 12.95 -5.06 17.45
CA PHE A 93 13.02 -5.40 18.86
C PHE A 93 14.47 -5.56 19.36
N VAL A 94 15.46 -5.28 18.50
CA VAL A 94 16.89 -5.51 18.75
C VAL A 94 17.67 -4.20 18.89
N LYS A 95 17.21 -3.13 18.24
CA LYS A 95 17.85 -1.82 18.35
C LYS A 95 17.27 -1.07 19.56
N PRO A 96 18.10 -0.31 20.32
CA PRO A 96 17.57 0.66 21.26
C PRO A 96 16.66 1.66 20.52
N LEU A 97 15.65 2.15 21.24
CA LEU A 97 14.68 3.13 20.73
C LEU A 97 15.37 4.39 20.20
#